data_AF-A0A843U397-F1
#
_entry.id   AF-A0A843U397-F1
#
_cell.length_a   1.000
_cell.length_b   1.000
_cell.length_c   1.000
_cell.angle_alpha   90.00
_cell.angle_beta   90.00
_cell.angle_gamma   90.00
#
_symmetry.space_group_name_H-M   'P 1'
#
loop_
_entity.id
_entity.type
_entity.pdbx_description
1 polymer ?
#
loop_
_entity_poly.entity_id
_entity_poly.type
_entity_poly.pdbx_seq_one_letter_code
_entity_poly.pdbx_strand_id
1 'polypeptide(L)'
;MTDQKRSPYGLALLLAILIFQNNVRDGRGGAAASAASFVRTSGPRFVMNGRPFYANGFNAYWLMYMASVPSERAKVSTAFQQASAYGMNLARTWAFSDGGSSPLQVSPGVYNEAMFKGLDFVISEAGKHGVYLILSLANQWNDFGGRNQYVQWARQRGQSLNSDDDFFRNDVVKTFYKNHIKAVLTRVNTITGVAYKDDPTIFAWELMNEPRCQSDLSGATLQAWISEMAGYVKSLDGNHMVEVGMEGFYGVSHPDRERFNPGNYVVGTDFITNHQLPVIDFATIHAYPDQWKSGSSEQEQMAFLSSWIQSHTQDCSQVLKKPLLVAEFGKSSRSSGFSTAGRDALYSTVYDAVYSSAQVGGSCAGATFWQLMVEGMDNMKDGYEVVMSECPSTAAIISRQSRRLSTVPVNSINGVPTVPSSAKFPKRKGMSMNNVTSSAASTPKVKT
;
A
#
# COMPACT_ATOMS: atom_id res chain seq x y z
N MET A 1 80.42 -41.83 -4.21
CA MET A 1 81.30 -40.68 -4.48
C MET A 1 80.41 -39.48 -4.79
N THR A 2 80.62 -38.39 -4.03
CA THR A 2 80.23 -36.97 -4.23
C THR A 2 78.75 -36.54 -4.30
N ASP A 3 78.24 -36.16 -3.12
CA ASP A 3 77.60 -34.89 -2.68
C ASP A 3 77.00 -33.83 -3.67
N GLN A 4 75.80 -33.33 -3.27
CA GLN A 4 75.23 -31.95 -3.30
C GLN A 4 75.02 -31.20 -4.65
N LYS A 5 73.98 -30.38 -4.93
CA LYS A 5 72.87 -29.75 -4.15
C LYS A 5 71.88 -29.02 -5.11
N ARG A 6 70.63 -28.80 -4.62
CA ARG A 6 69.61 -27.72 -4.89
C ARG A 6 68.57 -27.85 -6.05
N SER A 7 67.32 -28.20 -5.67
CA SER A 7 66.12 -27.32 -5.45
C SER A 7 65.69 -26.27 -6.52
N PRO A 8 64.37 -25.93 -6.70
CA PRO A 8 63.18 -26.80 -6.66
C PRO A 8 61.96 -26.38 -7.56
N TYR A 9 60.93 -27.27 -7.59
CA TYR A 9 59.47 -27.13 -7.87
C TYR A 9 59.00 -26.48 -9.20
N GLY A 10 57.96 -26.97 -9.88
CA GLY A 10 56.87 -27.85 -9.46
C GLY A 10 56.16 -28.49 -10.66
N LEU A 11 55.61 -29.67 -10.38
CA LEU A 11 55.05 -30.65 -11.31
C LEU A 11 53.55 -30.37 -11.52
N ALA A 12 53.11 -30.32 -12.77
CA ALA A 12 51.70 -30.36 -13.15
C ALA A 12 51.45 -31.62 -13.97
N LEU A 13 50.48 -32.45 -13.58
CA LEU A 13 49.88 -33.44 -14.46
C LEU A 13 48.40 -33.64 -14.13
N LEU A 14 47.58 -33.51 -15.17
CA LEU A 14 46.16 -33.84 -15.25
C LEU A 14 45.90 -35.35 -15.22
N LEU A 15 44.73 -35.74 -14.71
CA LEU A 15 43.75 -36.73 -15.23
C LEU A 15 42.68 -36.93 -14.11
N ALA A 16 41.36 -36.74 -14.24
CA ALA A 16 40.32 -37.28 -15.13
C ALA A 16 39.32 -38.18 -14.35
N ILE A 17 38.05 -37.71 -14.30
CA ILE A 17 36.77 -38.44 -14.47
C ILE A 17 36.16 -39.30 -13.31
N LEU A 18 35.03 -38.77 -12.80
CA LEU A 18 33.73 -39.35 -12.37
C LEU A 18 33.66 -40.63 -11.49
N ILE A 19 32.92 -40.53 -10.37
CA ILE A 19 31.89 -41.51 -9.92
C ILE A 19 30.84 -40.77 -9.05
N PHE A 20 29.56 -41.00 -9.36
CA PHE A 20 28.37 -40.64 -8.56
C PHE A 20 28.26 -41.58 -7.34
N GLN A 21 28.09 -41.05 -6.12
CA GLN A 21 27.38 -41.75 -5.03
C GLN A 21 26.62 -40.75 -4.15
N ASN A 22 25.31 -40.98 -4.03
CA ASN A 22 24.45 -40.40 -2.99
C ASN A 22 24.99 -40.80 -1.61
N ASN A 23 25.13 -39.83 -0.69
CA ASN A 23 24.98 -40.12 0.73
C ASN A 23 24.35 -38.94 1.47
N VAL A 24 23.39 -39.32 2.29
CA VAL A 24 22.59 -38.52 3.21
C VAL A 24 23.43 -38.12 4.42
N ARG A 25 23.20 -36.88 4.89
CA ARG A 25 23.62 -36.24 6.15
C ARG A 25 25.11 -35.87 6.27
N ASP A 26 25.37 -34.56 6.35
CA ASP A 26 25.65 -34.00 7.66
C ASP A 26 25.36 -32.48 7.72
N GLY A 27 24.79 -32.08 8.85
CA GLY A 27 24.38 -30.71 9.11
C GLY A 27 25.58 -29.79 9.28
N ARG A 28 25.75 -28.86 8.35
CA ARG A 28 26.20 -27.50 8.63
C ARG A 28 25.33 -26.57 7.80
N GLY A 29 24.31 -26.02 8.46
CA GLY A 29 23.46 -24.99 7.89
C GLY A 29 24.30 -23.77 7.54
N GLY A 30 24.73 -23.68 6.29
CA GLY A 30 24.86 -22.38 5.65
C GLY A 30 23.45 -21.80 5.62
N ALA A 31 23.20 -20.80 6.45
CA ALA A 31 22.05 -19.93 6.28
C ALA A 31 22.21 -19.26 4.91
N ALA A 32 21.69 -19.91 3.88
CA ALA A 32 21.31 -19.21 2.67
C ALA A 32 20.38 -18.09 3.16
N ALA A 33 20.81 -16.85 3.00
CA ALA A 33 19.98 -15.68 3.25
C ALA A 33 18.64 -15.97 2.59
N SER A 34 17.59 -16.17 3.40
CA SER A 34 16.24 -16.37 2.90
C SER A 34 15.99 -15.23 1.93
N ALA A 35 15.77 -15.54 0.65
CA ALA A 35 15.42 -14.52 -0.33
C ALA A 35 14.26 -13.72 0.28
N ALA A 36 14.49 -12.43 0.55
CA ALA A 36 13.48 -11.59 1.16
C ALA A 36 12.24 -11.63 0.26
N SER A 37 11.11 -11.97 0.85
CA SER A 37 9.93 -12.41 0.11
C SER A 37 8.83 -11.37 0.19
N PHE A 38 8.31 -10.98 -0.96
CA PHE A 38 7.22 -10.02 -1.07
C PHE A 38 5.95 -10.53 -0.39
N VAL A 39 5.24 -9.64 0.31
CA VAL A 39 3.87 -9.91 0.76
C VAL A 39 2.96 -10.05 -0.47
N ARG A 40 2.06 -11.03 -0.43
CA ARG A 40 1.05 -11.28 -1.46
C ARG A 40 -0.33 -11.41 -0.82
N THR A 41 -1.34 -11.59 -1.66
CA THR A 41 -2.68 -11.98 -1.22
C THR A 41 -2.94 -13.45 -1.54
N SER A 42 -3.75 -14.10 -0.70
CA SER A 42 -4.30 -15.44 -0.93
C SER A 42 -5.76 -15.43 -0.52
N GLY A 43 -6.64 -15.11 -1.48
CA GLY A 43 -8.04 -14.81 -1.21
C GLY A 43 -8.14 -13.61 -0.24
N PRO A 44 -8.93 -13.69 0.84
CA PRO A 44 -9.16 -12.56 1.73
C PRO A 44 -7.99 -12.24 2.68
N ARG A 45 -6.82 -12.86 2.54
CA ARG A 45 -5.71 -12.74 3.51
C ARG A 45 -4.43 -12.25 2.85
N PHE A 46 -3.65 -11.45 3.57
CA PHE A 46 -2.25 -11.24 3.24
C PHE A 46 -1.44 -12.48 3.63
N VAL A 47 -0.44 -12.81 2.83
CA VAL A 47 0.46 -13.93 3.06
C VAL A 47 1.90 -13.56 2.77
N MET A 48 2.80 -14.06 3.60
CA MET A 48 4.24 -13.96 3.41
C MET A 48 4.85 -15.33 3.71
N ASN A 49 5.65 -15.86 2.77
CA ASN A 49 6.26 -17.19 2.91
C ASN A 49 5.24 -18.30 3.21
N GLY A 50 4.06 -18.22 2.59
CA GLY A 50 2.97 -19.17 2.80
C GLY A 50 2.31 -19.09 4.17
N ARG A 51 2.61 -18.08 5.00
CA ARG A 51 1.97 -17.85 6.30
C ARG A 51 1.09 -16.61 6.24
N PRO A 52 -0.04 -16.57 6.98
CA PRO A 52 -0.81 -15.35 7.13
C PRO A 52 0.05 -14.19 7.64
N PHE A 53 -0.14 -13.03 7.04
CA PHE A 53 0.45 -11.77 7.49
C PHE A 53 -0.68 -10.89 8.02
N TYR A 54 -0.53 -10.37 9.24
CA TYR A 54 -1.49 -9.43 9.83
C TYR A 54 -0.76 -8.12 10.12
N ALA A 55 -1.33 -7.01 9.64
CA ALA A 55 -0.71 -5.70 9.84
C ALA A 55 -1.19 -5.05 11.14
N ASN A 56 -0.24 -4.58 11.94
CA ASN A 56 -0.50 -3.60 12.97
C ASN A 56 0.53 -2.48 12.78
N GLY A 57 0.06 -1.31 12.38
CA GLY A 57 0.97 -0.29 11.89
C GLY A 57 0.51 1.12 12.17
N PHE A 58 1.14 2.06 11.47
CA PHE A 58 0.96 3.49 11.68
C PHE A 58 1.10 4.26 10.37
N ASN A 59 0.53 5.46 10.34
CA ASN A 59 0.82 6.46 9.32
C ASN A 59 1.90 7.40 9.83
N ALA A 60 2.82 7.78 8.95
CA ALA A 60 3.83 8.80 9.20
C ALA A 60 4.18 9.48 7.87
N TYR A 61 3.31 10.38 7.41
CA TYR A 61 3.46 11.06 6.10
C TYR A 61 4.77 11.87 5.98
N TRP A 62 5.32 12.29 7.12
CA TRP A 62 6.45 13.18 7.27
C TRP A 62 7.83 12.52 7.08
N LEU A 63 7.90 11.19 6.97
CA LEU A 63 9.17 10.44 7.01
C LEU A 63 10.15 10.89 5.93
N MET A 64 9.71 11.02 4.67
CA MET A 64 10.56 11.45 3.56
C MET A 64 11.14 12.86 3.80
N TYR A 65 10.29 13.80 4.22
CA TYR A 65 10.70 15.17 4.52
C TYR A 65 11.77 15.20 5.62
N MET A 66 11.51 14.55 6.76
CA MET A 66 12.47 14.52 7.88
C MET A 66 13.76 13.79 7.52
N ALA A 67 13.71 12.72 6.71
CA ALA A 67 14.90 12.03 6.24
C ALA A 67 15.78 12.88 5.31
N SER A 68 15.16 13.79 4.54
CA SER A 68 15.86 14.68 3.61
C SER A 68 16.69 15.75 4.33
N VAL A 69 16.29 16.13 5.56
CA VAL A 69 16.97 17.14 6.37
C VAL A 69 17.94 16.45 7.35
N PRO A 70 19.28 16.61 7.20
CA PRO A 70 20.24 15.86 8.00
C PRO A 70 20.09 15.99 9.53
N SER A 71 19.72 17.16 10.04
CA SER A 71 19.48 17.38 11.48
C SER A 71 18.24 16.67 12.01
N GLU A 72 17.27 16.39 11.14
CA GLU A 72 15.99 15.79 11.51
C GLU A 72 15.95 14.28 11.26
N ARG A 73 16.87 13.75 10.44
CA ARG A 73 16.88 12.36 10.00
C ARG A 73 16.82 11.34 11.14
N ALA A 74 17.41 11.64 12.30
CA ALA A 74 17.36 10.77 13.47
C ALA A 74 15.92 10.48 13.94
N LYS A 75 14.97 11.39 13.70
CA LYS A 75 13.55 11.19 14.03
C LYS A 75 12.94 10.01 13.27
N VAL A 76 13.38 9.78 12.03
CA VAL A 76 12.95 8.64 11.20
C VAL A 76 13.45 7.33 11.80
N SER A 77 14.73 7.26 12.17
CA SER A 77 15.28 6.11 12.89
C SER A 77 14.55 5.85 14.21
N THR A 78 14.26 6.89 14.99
CA THR A 78 13.52 6.78 16.25
C THR A 78 12.11 6.22 16.02
N ALA A 79 11.39 6.69 14.99
CA ALA A 79 10.06 6.19 14.68
C ALA A 79 10.07 4.69 14.35
N PHE A 80 11.02 4.22 13.53
CA PHE A 80 11.14 2.79 13.22
C PHE A 80 11.64 1.93 14.38
N GLN A 81 12.53 2.47 15.24
CA GLN A 81 12.92 1.81 16.48
C GLN A 81 11.73 1.63 17.43
N GLN A 82 10.92 2.68 17.61
CA GLN A 82 9.69 2.61 18.40
C GLN A 82 8.69 1.66 17.77
N ALA A 83 8.51 1.69 16.45
CA ALA A 83 7.63 0.74 15.77
C ALA A 83 8.00 -0.71 16.07
N SER A 84 9.27 -1.06 15.89
CA SER A 84 9.79 -2.40 16.19
C SER A 84 9.59 -2.76 17.68
N ALA A 85 9.89 -1.85 18.61
CA ALA A 85 9.74 -2.07 20.04
C ALA A 85 8.28 -2.31 20.49
N TYR A 86 7.32 -1.66 19.83
CA TYR A 86 5.89 -1.84 20.08
C TYR A 86 5.26 -2.94 19.19
N GLY A 87 6.07 -3.65 18.41
CA GLY A 87 5.66 -4.76 17.55
C GLY A 87 4.86 -4.35 16.32
N MET A 88 4.91 -3.07 15.94
CA MET A 88 4.31 -2.59 14.70
C MET A 88 5.17 -3.03 13.51
N ASN A 89 4.52 -3.46 12.42
CA ASN A 89 5.20 -4.08 11.27
C ASN A 89 4.90 -3.41 9.93
N LEU A 90 4.06 -2.36 9.91
CA LEU A 90 3.68 -1.66 8.70
C LEU A 90 3.68 -0.15 8.95
N ALA A 91 4.29 0.62 8.05
CA ALA A 91 4.16 2.07 8.02
C ALA A 91 3.58 2.49 6.66
N ARG A 92 2.57 3.35 6.70
CA ARG A 92 2.04 4.01 5.50
C ARG A 92 2.59 5.44 5.45
N THR A 93 3.19 5.81 4.31
CA THR A 93 3.89 7.09 4.14
C THR A 93 3.90 7.58 2.69
N TRP A 94 4.22 8.84 2.47
CA TRP A 94 4.06 9.51 1.17
C TRP A 94 5.34 9.39 0.36
N ALA A 95 5.20 8.85 -0.86
CA ALA A 95 6.21 8.89 -1.91
C ALA A 95 5.95 10.05 -2.91
N PHE A 96 5.15 11.03 -2.50
CA PHE A 96 4.87 12.25 -3.23
C PHE A 96 5.17 13.50 -2.38
N SER A 97 5.46 14.59 -3.07
CA SER A 97 5.41 15.97 -2.58
C SER A 97 5.62 16.83 -3.83
N ASP A 98 4.54 17.34 -4.38
CA ASP A 98 4.49 17.99 -5.70
C ASP A 98 4.48 19.53 -5.58
N GLY A 99 4.32 20.04 -4.37
CA GLY A 99 4.27 21.48 -4.07
C GLY A 99 4.79 21.81 -2.67
N GLY A 100 4.94 23.11 -2.41
CA GLY A 100 5.50 23.65 -1.17
C GLY A 100 6.95 24.13 -1.31
N SER A 101 7.59 24.44 -0.18
CA SER A 101 8.95 25.03 -0.13
C SER A 101 10.07 24.03 -0.41
N SER A 102 9.81 22.72 -0.29
CA SER A 102 10.80 21.66 -0.51
C SER A 102 10.12 20.43 -1.11
N PRO A 103 9.61 20.50 -2.36
CA PRO A 103 8.91 19.39 -2.97
C PRO A 103 9.87 18.26 -3.36
N LEU A 104 9.34 17.03 -3.43
CA LEU A 104 9.98 15.91 -4.12
C LEU A 104 9.96 16.15 -5.64
N GLN A 105 8.78 16.42 -6.21
CA GLN A 105 8.60 16.72 -7.63
C GLN A 105 8.42 18.24 -7.79
N VAL A 106 9.46 18.91 -8.31
CA VAL A 106 9.51 20.38 -8.44
C VAL A 106 8.62 20.85 -9.60
N SER A 107 8.59 20.06 -10.68
CA SER A 107 7.73 20.25 -11.85
C SER A 107 7.57 18.89 -12.55
N PRO A 108 6.65 18.71 -13.52
CA PRO A 108 6.40 17.40 -14.09
C PRO A 108 7.67 16.74 -14.65
N GLY A 109 8.10 15.64 -14.01
CA GLY A 109 9.29 14.88 -14.38
C GLY A 109 10.63 15.39 -13.83
N VAL A 110 10.63 16.45 -13.01
CA VAL A 110 11.84 17.03 -12.40
C VAL A 110 11.81 16.85 -10.89
N TYR A 111 12.85 16.24 -10.33
CA TYR A 111 12.89 15.82 -8.93
C TYR A 111 13.99 16.52 -8.13
N ASN A 112 13.68 16.78 -6.85
CA ASN A 112 14.67 17.15 -5.85
C ASN A 112 15.38 15.89 -5.34
N GLU A 113 16.62 15.70 -5.78
CA GLU A 113 17.43 14.52 -5.43
C GLU A 113 17.68 14.40 -3.92
N ALA A 114 17.77 15.51 -3.17
CA ALA A 114 17.94 15.44 -1.72
C ALA A 114 16.70 14.88 -1.02
N MET A 115 15.50 15.28 -1.49
CA MET A 115 14.23 14.73 -1.00
C MET A 115 14.08 13.26 -1.39
N PHE A 116 14.44 12.89 -2.62
CA PHE A 116 14.40 11.50 -3.09
C PHE A 116 15.34 10.59 -2.29
N LYS A 117 16.56 11.06 -1.98
CA LYS A 117 17.47 10.37 -1.06
C LYS A 117 16.93 10.27 0.37
N GLY A 118 16.05 11.18 0.77
CA GLY A 118 15.26 11.05 2.00
C GLY A 118 14.40 9.78 1.96
N LEU A 119 13.66 9.56 0.87
CA LEU A 119 12.87 8.34 0.69
C LEU A 119 13.74 7.08 0.60
N ASP A 120 14.91 7.17 -0.04
CA ASP A 120 15.91 6.07 -0.05
C ASP A 120 16.26 5.65 1.38
N PHE A 121 16.52 6.63 2.26
CA PHE A 121 16.81 6.40 3.67
C PHE A 121 15.62 5.77 4.40
N VAL A 122 14.41 6.29 4.21
CA VAL A 122 13.18 5.74 4.82
C VAL A 122 13.04 4.26 4.51
N ILE A 123 13.17 3.84 3.25
CA ILE A 123 13.05 2.44 2.84
C ILE A 123 14.17 1.59 3.49
N SER A 124 15.42 2.06 3.44
CA SER A 124 16.55 1.33 4.03
C SER A 124 16.40 1.14 5.55
N GLU A 125 15.92 2.17 6.25
CA GLU A 125 15.79 2.17 7.71
C GLU A 125 14.57 1.35 8.14
N ALA A 126 13.47 1.39 7.39
CA ALA A 126 12.31 0.52 7.60
C ALA A 126 12.70 -0.97 7.53
N GLY A 127 13.44 -1.35 6.48
CA GLY A 127 13.91 -2.72 6.28
C GLY A 127 14.83 -3.21 7.40
N LYS A 128 15.73 -2.34 7.89
CA LYS A 128 16.59 -2.62 9.05
C LYS A 128 15.81 -2.89 10.34
N HIS A 129 14.63 -2.31 10.49
CA HIS A 129 13.77 -2.46 11.67
C HIS A 129 12.64 -3.47 11.48
N GLY A 130 12.58 -4.16 10.33
CA GLY A 130 11.55 -5.16 10.03
C GLY A 130 10.15 -4.56 9.84
N VAL A 131 10.08 -3.31 9.40
CA VAL A 131 8.83 -2.58 9.12
C VAL A 131 8.64 -2.49 7.61
N TYR A 132 7.48 -2.91 7.11
CA TYR A 132 7.13 -2.79 5.70
C TYR A 132 6.50 -1.43 5.37
N LEU A 133 6.51 -1.04 4.10
CA LEU A 133 6.03 0.28 3.67
C LEU A 133 4.86 0.22 2.66
N ILE A 134 3.77 0.92 2.95
CA ILE A 134 2.83 1.35 1.90
C ILE A 134 3.26 2.75 1.44
N LEU A 135 3.49 2.89 0.14
CA LEU A 135 3.93 4.13 -0.48
C LEU A 135 2.82 4.73 -1.34
N SER A 136 2.22 5.82 -0.86
CA SER A 136 1.22 6.60 -1.61
C SER A 136 1.88 7.48 -2.65
N LEU A 137 1.32 7.48 -3.86
CA LEU A 137 1.92 8.09 -5.06
C LEU A 137 1.32 9.45 -5.44
N ALA A 138 0.21 9.86 -4.82
CA ALA A 138 -0.37 11.20 -4.98
C ALA A 138 -1.34 11.49 -3.83
N ASN A 139 -1.77 12.75 -3.73
CA ASN A 139 -2.79 13.18 -2.77
C ASN A 139 -4.05 13.69 -3.48
N GLN A 140 -5.22 13.36 -2.95
CA GLN A 140 -6.47 14.05 -3.30
C GLN A 140 -6.45 15.52 -2.87
N TRP A 141 -5.88 15.77 -1.69
CA TRP A 141 -5.87 17.08 -1.03
C TRP A 141 -4.66 17.91 -1.44
N ASN A 142 -4.65 19.18 -1.03
CA ASN A 142 -3.64 20.16 -1.44
C ASN A 142 -2.34 20.08 -0.61
N ASP A 143 -2.35 19.34 0.50
CA ASP A 143 -1.18 19.15 1.35
C ASP A 143 -0.04 18.51 0.55
N PHE A 144 1.10 19.20 0.54
CA PHE A 144 2.28 18.87 -0.26
C PHE A 144 2.02 18.83 -1.77
N GLY A 145 1.01 19.56 -2.27
CA GLY A 145 0.68 19.64 -3.69
C GLY A 145 -0.59 18.85 -4.02
N GLY A 146 -0.44 17.58 -4.40
CA GLY A 146 -1.56 16.71 -4.76
C GLY A 146 -2.17 17.00 -6.14
N ARG A 147 -3.34 16.41 -6.41
CA ARG A 147 -3.96 16.41 -7.75
C ARG A 147 -4.15 17.80 -8.35
N ASN A 148 -4.45 18.80 -7.51
CA ASN A 148 -4.64 20.18 -7.94
C ASN A 148 -3.34 20.72 -8.58
N GLN A 149 -2.18 20.42 -7.99
CA GLN A 149 -0.88 20.86 -8.51
C GLN A 149 -0.59 20.28 -9.91
N TYR A 150 -0.97 19.03 -10.16
CA TYR A 150 -0.85 18.41 -11.47
C TYR A 150 -1.73 19.10 -12.53
N VAL A 151 -2.97 19.45 -12.18
CA VAL A 151 -3.87 20.21 -13.04
C VAL A 151 -3.31 21.61 -13.29
N GLN A 152 -2.75 22.27 -12.28
CA GLN A 152 -2.08 23.58 -12.45
C GLN A 152 -0.89 23.50 -13.42
N TRP A 153 -0.04 22.48 -13.31
CA TRP A 153 1.08 22.30 -14.26
C TRP A 153 0.59 22.10 -15.70
N ALA A 154 -0.54 21.42 -15.89
CA ALA A 154 -1.14 21.27 -17.21
C ALA A 154 -1.70 22.60 -17.73
N ARG A 155 -2.36 23.41 -16.88
CA ARG A 155 -2.81 24.77 -17.24
C ARG A 155 -1.64 25.65 -17.68
N GLN A 156 -0.53 25.63 -16.95
CA GLN A 156 0.69 26.37 -17.29
C GLN A 156 1.31 25.93 -18.62
N ARG A 157 1.02 24.71 -19.06
CA ARG A 157 1.44 24.15 -20.36
C ARG A 157 0.34 24.25 -21.44
N GLY A 158 -0.63 25.14 -21.24
CA GLY A 158 -1.64 25.49 -22.25
C GLY A 158 -2.88 24.59 -22.28
N GLN A 159 -3.07 23.69 -21.31
CA GLN A 159 -4.31 22.91 -21.22
C GLN A 159 -5.45 23.78 -20.63
N SER A 160 -6.59 23.82 -21.31
CA SER A 160 -7.80 24.51 -20.82
C SER A 160 -8.58 23.61 -19.84
N LEU A 161 -8.16 23.60 -18.57
CA LEU A 161 -8.75 22.78 -17.50
C LEU A 161 -9.46 23.66 -16.47
N ASN A 162 -10.68 23.31 -16.08
CA ASN A 162 -11.51 24.11 -15.17
C ASN A 162 -11.87 23.38 -13.87
N SER A 163 -11.45 22.13 -13.71
CA SER A 163 -11.72 21.33 -12.52
C SER A 163 -10.46 20.60 -12.07
N ASP A 164 -10.32 20.40 -10.76
CA ASP A 164 -9.26 19.54 -10.23
C ASP A 164 -9.53 18.06 -10.56
N ASP A 165 -10.78 17.70 -10.85
CA ASP A 165 -11.15 16.35 -11.30
C ASP A 165 -10.67 16.06 -12.72
N ASP A 166 -10.20 17.09 -13.45
CA ASP A 166 -9.51 16.90 -14.73
C ASP A 166 -8.22 16.06 -14.56
N PHE A 167 -7.71 15.95 -13.34
CA PHE A 167 -6.66 14.99 -12.99
C PHE A 167 -6.98 13.56 -13.43
N PHE A 168 -8.25 13.15 -13.31
CA PHE A 168 -8.68 11.79 -13.63
C PHE A 168 -8.95 11.58 -15.13
N ARG A 169 -9.06 12.65 -15.92
CA ARG A 169 -9.53 12.59 -17.32
C ARG A 169 -8.50 13.04 -18.34
N ASN A 170 -7.81 14.15 -18.07
CA ASN A 170 -6.94 14.79 -19.04
C ASN A 170 -5.68 13.96 -19.28
N ASP A 171 -5.40 13.61 -20.54
CA ASP A 171 -4.28 12.73 -20.90
C ASP A 171 -2.91 13.34 -20.57
N VAL A 172 -2.77 14.68 -20.63
CA VAL A 172 -1.52 15.35 -20.26
C VAL A 172 -1.27 15.21 -18.75
N VAL A 173 -2.31 15.45 -17.93
CA VAL A 173 -2.21 15.27 -16.47
C VAL A 173 -1.93 13.81 -16.11
N LYS A 174 -2.68 12.86 -16.68
CA LYS A 174 -2.43 11.42 -16.50
C LYS A 174 -1.02 11.02 -16.90
N THR A 175 -0.46 11.64 -17.95
CA THR A 175 0.93 11.40 -18.37
C THR A 175 1.93 11.91 -17.33
N PHE A 176 1.70 13.07 -16.71
CA PHE A 176 2.56 13.55 -15.63
C PHE A 176 2.56 12.59 -14.44
N TYR A 177 1.40 12.10 -14.04
CA TYR A 177 1.27 11.13 -12.96
C TYR A 177 1.93 9.78 -13.32
N LYS A 178 1.75 9.26 -14.53
CA LYS A 178 2.46 8.06 -15.02
C LYS A 178 3.99 8.24 -15.04
N ASN A 179 4.49 9.44 -15.35
CA ASN A 179 5.91 9.74 -15.27
C ASN A 179 6.39 9.73 -13.80
N HIS A 180 5.56 10.18 -12.86
CA HIS A 180 5.84 10.08 -11.43
C HIS A 180 5.89 8.63 -10.94
N ILE A 181 4.87 7.83 -11.24
CA ILE A 181 4.85 6.38 -10.97
C ILE A 181 6.14 5.74 -11.46
N LYS A 182 6.50 5.95 -12.72
CA LYS A 182 7.71 5.35 -13.30
C LYS A 182 8.98 5.79 -12.58
N ALA A 183 9.12 7.08 -12.26
CA ALA A 183 10.29 7.59 -11.56
C ALA A 183 10.46 6.97 -10.16
N VAL A 184 9.37 6.84 -9.40
CA VAL A 184 9.38 6.23 -8.05
C VAL A 184 9.66 4.74 -8.12
N LEU A 185 8.87 3.98 -8.89
CA LEU A 185 8.99 2.52 -8.94
C LEU A 185 10.36 2.06 -9.46
N THR A 186 10.94 2.77 -10.42
CA THR A 186 12.23 2.40 -11.03
C THR A 186 13.43 3.08 -10.39
N ARG A 187 13.24 3.87 -9.33
CA ARG A 187 14.33 4.48 -8.56
C ARG A 187 15.22 3.38 -7.99
N VAL A 188 16.52 3.46 -8.26
CA VAL A 188 17.53 2.65 -7.57
C VAL A 188 17.88 3.36 -6.27
N ASN A 189 17.60 2.71 -5.14
CA ASN A 189 17.89 3.24 -3.81
C ASN A 189 19.40 3.47 -3.66
N THR A 190 19.81 4.70 -3.33
CA THR A 190 21.24 5.06 -3.23
C THR A 190 21.97 4.44 -2.03
N ILE A 191 21.24 3.86 -1.08
CA ILE A 191 21.79 3.21 0.12
C ILE A 191 21.84 1.70 -0.09
N THR A 192 20.75 1.08 -0.53
CA THR A 192 20.66 -0.39 -0.68
C THR A 192 21.11 -0.88 -2.06
N GLY A 193 21.13 -0.02 -3.07
CA GLY A 193 21.42 -0.40 -4.45
C GLY A 193 20.29 -1.17 -5.15
N VAL A 194 19.13 -1.34 -4.48
CA VAL A 194 17.98 -2.09 -5.00
C VAL A 194 16.98 -1.11 -5.62
N ALA A 195 16.43 -1.44 -6.79
CA ALA A 195 15.33 -0.67 -7.36
C ALA A 195 14.07 -0.83 -6.48
N TYR A 196 13.30 0.23 -6.27
CA TYR A 196 12.15 0.15 -5.35
C TYR A 196 11.16 -0.96 -5.74
N LYS A 197 10.86 -1.12 -7.03
CA LYS A 197 10.05 -2.23 -7.56
C LYS A 197 10.57 -3.65 -7.25
N ASP A 198 11.83 -3.77 -6.84
CA ASP A 198 12.49 -5.03 -6.50
C ASP A 198 12.84 -5.12 -5.00
N ASP A 199 12.45 -4.12 -4.18
CA ASP A 199 12.74 -4.07 -2.74
C ASP A 199 11.57 -4.62 -1.90
N PRO A 200 11.69 -5.82 -1.29
CA PRO A 200 10.61 -6.44 -0.53
C PRO A 200 10.28 -5.75 0.80
N THR A 201 11.01 -4.71 1.17
CA THR A 201 10.63 -3.81 2.28
C THR A 201 9.32 -3.07 1.94
N ILE A 202 9.04 -2.85 0.66
CA ILE A 202 7.78 -2.23 0.23
C ILE A 202 6.68 -3.29 0.28
N PHE A 203 5.59 -2.96 0.97
CA PHE A 203 4.39 -3.79 1.11
C PHE A 203 3.50 -3.67 -0.13
N ALA A 204 3.21 -2.42 -0.53
CA ALA A 204 2.31 -2.11 -1.62
C ALA A 204 2.50 -0.67 -2.14
N TRP A 205 2.07 -0.47 -3.37
CA TRP A 205 1.86 0.84 -3.97
C TRP A 205 0.41 1.28 -3.76
N GLU A 206 0.22 2.49 -3.24
CA GLU A 206 -1.09 3.13 -3.17
C GLU A 206 -1.20 4.18 -4.29
N LEU A 207 -2.25 4.08 -5.10
CA LEU A 207 -2.43 5.01 -6.23
C LEU A 207 -2.53 6.46 -5.75
N MET A 208 -3.43 6.74 -4.80
CA MET A 208 -3.64 8.09 -4.31
C MET A 208 -4.27 8.05 -2.92
N ASN A 209 -3.82 8.94 -2.04
CA ASN A 209 -4.50 9.17 -0.77
C ASN A 209 -5.89 9.79 -1.00
N GLU A 210 -6.94 9.09 -0.56
CA GLU A 210 -8.33 9.54 -0.44
C GLU A 210 -8.98 10.10 -1.72
N PRO A 211 -8.90 9.41 -2.90
CA PRO A 211 -9.41 9.96 -4.15
C PRO A 211 -10.92 10.24 -4.07
N ARG A 212 -11.34 11.41 -4.56
CA ARG A 212 -12.76 11.81 -4.72
C ARG A 212 -12.96 12.52 -6.05
N CYS A 213 -14.08 12.24 -6.73
CA CYS A 213 -14.47 12.86 -7.99
C CYS A 213 -15.90 13.42 -7.91
N GLN A 214 -16.00 14.69 -7.51
CA GLN A 214 -17.28 15.37 -7.29
C GLN A 214 -18.01 15.70 -8.60
N SER A 215 -17.27 15.83 -9.70
CA SER A 215 -17.82 16.09 -11.03
C SER A 215 -18.49 14.87 -11.67
N ASP A 216 -18.28 13.66 -11.13
CA ASP A 216 -18.92 12.43 -11.62
C ASP A 216 -19.24 11.46 -10.46
N LEU A 217 -20.43 11.64 -9.89
CA LEU A 217 -20.93 10.80 -8.80
C LEU A 217 -21.37 9.40 -9.25
N SER A 218 -21.40 9.11 -10.56
CA SER A 218 -21.66 7.74 -11.05
C SER A 218 -20.50 6.79 -10.74
N GLY A 219 -19.31 7.34 -10.49
CA GLY A 219 -18.07 6.60 -10.25
C GLY A 219 -17.36 6.10 -11.51
N ALA A 220 -17.93 6.32 -12.70
CA ALA A 220 -17.36 5.85 -13.96
C ALA A 220 -15.97 6.46 -14.24
N THR A 221 -15.79 7.76 -13.97
CA THR A 221 -14.51 8.46 -14.16
C THR A 221 -13.40 7.83 -13.31
N LEU A 222 -13.64 7.67 -12.00
CA LEU A 222 -12.65 7.08 -11.10
C LEU A 222 -12.41 5.61 -11.41
N GLN A 223 -13.45 4.84 -11.76
CA GLN A 223 -13.29 3.44 -12.18
C GLN A 223 -12.33 3.30 -13.37
N ALA A 224 -12.50 4.15 -14.41
CA ALA A 224 -11.65 4.15 -15.58
C ALA A 224 -10.21 4.54 -15.24
N TRP A 225 -10.03 5.59 -14.41
CA TRP A 225 -8.72 6.05 -13.98
C TRP A 225 -7.99 5.00 -13.13
N ILE A 226 -8.67 4.36 -12.16
CA ILE A 226 -8.08 3.31 -11.31
C ILE A 226 -7.62 2.13 -12.18
N SER A 227 -8.46 1.69 -13.12
CA SER A 227 -8.12 0.60 -14.05
C SER A 227 -6.87 0.94 -14.88
N GLU A 228 -6.80 2.16 -15.41
CA GLU A 228 -5.66 2.64 -16.20
C GLU A 228 -4.37 2.72 -15.36
N MET A 229 -4.43 3.32 -14.18
CA MET A 229 -3.23 3.58 -13.36
C MET A 229 -2.73 2.33 -12.64
N ALA A 230 -3.61 1.51 -12.06
CA ALA A 230 -3.21 0.23 -11.48
C ALA A 230 -2.61 -0.71 -12.54
N GLY A 231 -3.22 -0.76 -13.73
CA GLY A 231 -2.67 -1.51 -14.86
C GLY A 231 -1.26 -1.02 -15.25
N TYR A 232 -1.03 0.29 -15.26
CA TYR A 232 0.28 0.86 -15.55
C TYR A 232 1.32 0.54 -14.45
N VAL A 233 0.95 0.64 -13.17
CA VAL A 233 1.79 0.21 -12.04
C VAL A 233 2.20 -1.25 -12.21
N LYS A 234 1.23 -2.15 -12.44
CA LYS A 234 1.49 -3.60 -12.65
C LYS A 234 2.34 -3.90 -13.89
N SER A 235 2.31 -3.04 -14.91
CA SER A 235 3.17 -3.18 -16.09
C SER A 235 4.64 -2.86 -15.81
N LEU A 236 4.90 -2.02 -14.80
CA LEU A 236 6.24 -1.66 -14.36
C LEU A 236 6.75 -2.59 -13.25
N ASP A 237 5.85 -3.08 -12.39
CA ASP A 237 6.15 -3.86 -11.20
C ASP A 237 5.18 -5.04 -11.03
N GLY A 238 5.70 -6.26 -11.22
CA GLY A 238 4.96 -7.52 -10.96
C GLY A 238 5.19 -8.11 -9.58
N ASN A 239 6.02 -7.48 -8.74
CA ASN A 239 6.40 -7.96 -7.42
C ASN A 239 5.42 -7.45 -6.35
N HIS A 240 5.10 -6.16 -6.38
CA HIS A 240 4.32 -5.54 -5.31
C HIS A 240 2.80 -5.63 -5.50
N MET A 241 2.09 -5.58 -4.38
CA MET A 241 0.65 -5.35 -4.35
C MET A 241 0.33 -3.91 -4.72
N VAL A 242 -0.88 -3.68 -5.22
CA VAL A 242 -1.43 -2.38 -5.58
C VAL A 242 -2.80 -2.22 -4.95
N GLU A 243 -3.04 -1.06 -4.39
CA GLU A 243 -4.27 -0.65 -3.75
C GLU A 243 -4.61 0.80 -4.13
N VAL A 244 -5.84 1.23 -3.88
CA VAL A 244 -6.34 2.51 -4.42
C VAL A 244 -6.01 3.70 -3.51
N GLY A 245 -6.11 3.53 -2.19
CA GLY A 245 -6.01 4.55 -1.15
C GLY A 245 -7.35 5.17 -0.76
N MET A 246 -8.44 4.40 -0.92
CA MET A 246 -9.80 4.87 -0.68
C MET A 246 -10.13 5.00 0.81
N GLU A 247 -10.89 6.04 1.14
CA GLU A 247 -11.54 6.17 2.45
C GLU A 247 -12.57 5.07 2.68
N GLY A 248 -13.18 4.55 1.61
CA GLY A 248 -14.12 3.43 1.67
C GLY A 248 -15.55 3.75 1.21
N PHE A 249 -15.86 4.96 0.76
CA PHE A 249 -17.25 5.29 0.40
C PHE A 249 -17.84 4.35 -0.65
N TYR A 250 -19.02 3.82 -0.35
CA TYR A 250 -19.86 3.12 -1.32
C TYR A 250 -20.40 4.12 -2.34
N GLY A 251 -20.56 3.65 -3.58
CA GLY A 251 -21.08 4.43 -4.69
C GLY A 251 -22.51 4.04 -5.05
N VAL A 252 -23.07 4.77 -6.00
CA VAL A 252 -24.49 4.67 -6.42
C VAL A 252 -24.85 3.33 -7.08
N SER A 253 -23.87 2.50 -7.43
CA SER A 253 -24.14 1.17 -7.98
C SER A 253 -24.60 0.16 -6.92
N HIS A 254 -24.44 0.48 -5.63
CA HIS A 254 -24.85 -0.35 -4.50
C HIS A 254 -25.70 0.45 -3.50
N PRO A 255 -26.93 0.88 -3.85
CA PRO A 255 -27.74 1.79 -3.03
C PRO A 255 -28.03 1.27 -1.61
N ASP A 256 -28.17 -0.05 -1.44
CA ASP A 256 -28.36 -0.67 -0.11
C ASP A 256 -27.14 -0.51 0.81
N ARG A 257 -25.97 -0.17 0.26
CA ARG A 257 -24.73 0.07 1.00
C ARG A 257 -24.50 1.56 1.30
N GLU A 258 -25.14 2.48 0.57
CA GLU A 258 -25.01 3.94 0.81
C GLU A 258 -25.35 4.34 2.25
N ARG A 259 -26.27 3.61 2.91
CA ARG A 259 -26.63 3.80 4.32
C ARG A 259 -25.46 3.66 5.31
N PHE A 260 -24.37 3.02 4.88
CA PHE A 260 -23.15 2.90 5.70
C PHE A 260 -22.24 4.11 5.52
N ASN A 261 -22.37 4.89 4.44
CA ASN A 261 -21.63 6.13 4.28
C ASN A 261 -22.05 7.11 5.38
N PRO A 262 -21.10 7.86 5.99
CA PRO A 262 -21.46 8.93 6.90
C PRO A 262 -22.38 9.92 6.18
N GLY A 263 -23.53 10.25 6.79
CA GLY A 263 -24.51 11.15 6.19
C GLY A 263 -25.10 10.70 4.84
N ASN A 264 -24.92 9.42 4.44
CA ASN A 264 -25.35 8.86 3.15
C ASN A 264 -24.79 9.61 1.92
N TYR A 265 -23.65 10.31 2.05
CA TYR A 265 -23.06 11.01 0.91
C TYR A 265 -22.27 10.07 0.01
N VAL A 266 -22.20 10.41 -1.28
CA VAL A 266 -21.35 9.75 -2.29
C VAL A 266 -20.31 10.76 -2.79
N VAL A 267 -19.12 10.29 -3.15
CA VAL A 267 -17.97 11.16 -3.51
C VAL A 267 -17.35 10.84 -4.86
N GLY A 268 -18.07 10.09 -5.70
CA GLY A 268 -17.58 9.59 -6.99
C GLY A 268 -16.69 8.35 -6.90
N THR A 269 -16.41 7.84 -5.70
CA THR A 269 -15.87 6.49 -5.54
C THR A 269 -16.98 5.45 -5.39
N ASP A 270 -16.66 4.19 -5.65
CA ASP A 270 -17.53 3.05 -5.42
C ASP A 270 -16.71 1.89 -4.85
N PHE A 271 -16.74 1.71 -3.52
CA PHE A 271 -15.90 0.74 -2.83
C PHE A 271 -15.92 -0.66 -3.46
N ILE A 272 -17.10 -1.19 -3.79
CA ILE A 272 -17.19 -2.54 -4.34
C ILE A 272 -16.67 -2.56 -5.78
N THR A 273 -17.15 -1.67 -6.65
CA THR A 273 -16.82 -1.71 -8.08
C THR A 273 -15.34 -1.37 -8.34
N ASN A 274 -14.78 -0.41 -7.61
CA ASN A 274 -13.37 -0.03 -7.69
C ASN A 274 -12.46 -1.20 -7.30
N HIS A 275 -12.81 -1.92 -6.22
CA HIS A 275 -12.01 -3.06 -5.76
C HIS A 275 -12.34 -4.38 -6.44
N GLN A 276 -13.32 -4.47 -7.35
CA GLN A 276 -13.52 -5.66 -8.19
C GLN A 276 -12.46 -5.80 -9.30
N LEU A 277 -11.75 -4.71 -9.63
CA LEU A 277 -10.68 -4.74 -10.63
C LEU A 277 -9.61 -5.79 -10.27
N PRO A 278 -9.26 -6.74 -11.16
CA PRO A 278 -8.27 -7.79 -10.85
C PRO A 278 -6.86 -7.25 -10.56
N VAL A 279 -6.56 -6.04 -11.03
CA VAL A 279 -5.26 -5.36 -10.84
C VAL A 279 -5.10 -4.73 -9.45
N ILE A 280 -6.18 -4.62 -8.67
CA ILE A 280 -6.17 -4.17 -7.28
C ILE A 280 -6.09 -5.40 -6.38
N ASP A 281 -5.10 -5.51 -5.50
CA ASP A 281 -4.84 -6.72 -4.74
C ASP A 281 -5.62 -6.78 -3.41
N PHE A 282 -5.82 -5.62 -2.77
CA PHE A 282 -6.55 -5.51 -1.50
C PHE A 282 -7.31 -4.18 -1.42
N ALA A 283 -8.22 -4.09 -0.46
CA ALA A 283 -9.03 -2.90 -0.22
C ALA A 283 -8.58 -2.15 1.03
N THR A 284 -8.76 -0.84 1.01
CA THR A 284 -8.53 0.04 2.17
C THR A 284 -9.82 0.74 2.58
N ILE A 285 -9.92 1.03 3.87
CA ILE A 285 -10.86 2.01 4.42
C ILE A 285 -10.15 2.93 5.40
N HIS A 286 -10.63 4.16 5.50
CA HIS A 286 -10.26 5.12 6.53
C HIS A 286 -11.42 5.25 7.51
N ALA A 287 -11.17 5.75 8.72
CA ALA A 287 -12.20 5.91 9.74
C ALA A 287 -11.94 7.13 10.63
N TYR A 288 -12.68 8.21 10.37
CA TYR A 288 -12.66 9.44 11.18
C TYR A 288 -14.05 9.80 11.71
N PRO A 289 -14.62 9.04 12.67
CA PRO A 289 -15.96 9.31 13.19
C PRO A 289 -16.10 10.71 13.80
N ASP A 290 -15.05 11.25 14.41
CA ASP A 290 -15.09 12.59 15.00
C ASP A 290 -15.17 13.72 13.95
N GLN A 291 -14.65 13.50 12.74
CA GLN A 291 -14.82 14.41 11.61
C GLN A 291 -16.15 14.19 10.89
N TRP A 292 -16.46 12.94 10.54
CA TRP A 292 -17.59 12.62 9.67
C TRP A 292 -18.95 12.62 10.37
N LYS A 293 -18.95 12.46 11.70
CA LYS A 293 -20.12 12.54 12.57
C LYS A 293 -19.95 13.68 13.58
N SER A 294 -19.38 14.80 13.14
CA SER A 294 -19.20 15.99 13.97
C SER A 294 -20.54 16.43 14.55
N GLY A 295 -20.61 16.60 15.88
CA GLY A 295 -21.84 16.97 16.60
C GLY A 295 -22.70 15.79 17.06
N SER A 296 -22.43 14.56 16.62
CA SER A 296 -23.03 13.35 17.19
C SER A 296 -22.39 12.98 18.54
N SER A 297 -23.14 12.26 19.37
CA SER A 297 -22.65 11.69 20.63
C SER A 297 -21.53 10.67 20.41
N GLU A 298 -20.72 10.42 21.43
CA GLU A 298 -19.67 9.39 21.39
C GLU A 298 -20.24 8.00 21.07
N GLN A 299 -21.42 7.68 21.62
CA GLN A 299 -22.10 6.42 21.34
C GLN A 299 -22.46 6.27 19.85
N GLU A 300 -22.97 7.32 19.22
CA GLU A 300 -23.30 7.31 17.78
C GLU A 300 -22.05 7.22 16.90
N GLN A 301 -20.96 7.91 17.28
CA GLN A 301 -19.67 7.80 16.59
C GLN A 301 -19.11 6.38 16.65
N MET A 302 -19.17 5.73 17.81
CA MET A 302 -18.70 4.35 17.99
C MET A 302 -19.59 3.31 17.30
N ALA A 303 -20.91 3.54 17.28
CA ALA A 303 -21.85 2.70 16.52
C ALA A 303 -21.59 2.81 15.01
N PHE A 304 -21.34 4.03 14.51
CA PHE A 304 -20.91 4.25 13.13
C PHE A 304 -19.60 3.53 12.82
N LEU A 305 -18.55 3.70 13.64
CA LEU A 305 -17.26 3.02 13.45
C LEU A 305 -17.41 1.50 13.32
N SER A 306 -18.19 0.90 14.22
CA SER A 306 -18.41 -0.55 14.23
C SER A 306 -19.15 -1.02 12.96
N SER A 307 -20.21 -0.30 12.58
CA SER A 307 -21.00 -0.58 11.37
C SER A 307 -20.17 -0.39 10.08
N TRP A 308 -19.33 0.64 10.06
CA TRP A 308 -18.41 0.94 8.97
C TRP A 308 -17.42 -0.21 8.76
N ILE A 309 -16.68 -0.61 9.79
CA ILE A 309 -15.69 -1.70 9.66
C ILE A 309 -16.38 -3.03 9.33
N GLN A 310 -17.53 -3.32 9.96
CA GLN A 310 -18.26 -4.56 9.73
C GLN A 310 -18.77 -4.70 8.29
N SER A 311 -19.39 -3.66 7.75
CA SER A 311 -19.91 -3.68 6.37
C SER A 311 -18.81 -3.92 5.34
N HIS A 312 -17.70 -3.19 5.44
CA HIS A 312 -16.56 -3.35 4.53
C HIS A 312 -15.87 -4.71 4.68
N THR A 313 -15.75 -5.20 5.91
CA THR A 313 -15.22 -6.56 6.16
C THR A 313 -16.11 -7.60 5.50
N GLN A 314 -17.44 -7.45 5.59
CA GLN A 314 -18.39 -8.34 4.96
C GLN A 314 -18.23 -8.32 3.43
N ASP A 315 -18.19 -7.14 2.80
CA ASP A 315 -18.06 -7.04 1.35
C ASP A 315 -16.70 -7.56 0.85
N CYS A 316 -15.62 -7.32 1.58
CA CYS A 316 -14.32 -7.91 1.28
C CYS A 316 -14.33 -9.45 1.37
N SER A 317 -14.98 -10.00 2.40
CA SER A 317 -15.06 -11.44 2.62
C SER A 317 -16.03 -12.14 1.65
N GLN A 318 -17.15 -11.52 1.30
CA GLN A 318 -18.25 -12.17 0.60
C GLN A 318 -18.26 -11.85 -0.90
N VAL A 319 -17.97 -10.60 -1.26
CA VAL A 319 -18.06 -10.11 -2.64
C VAL A 319 -16.67 -10.07 -3.29
N LEU A 320 -15.72 -9.35 -2.69
CA LEU A 320 -14.43 -9.06 -3.34
C LEU A 320 -13.45 -10.22 -3.25
N LYS A 321 -13.52 -11.03 -2.18
CA LYS A 321 -12.54 -12.08 -1.85
C LYS A 321 -11.11 -11.53 -1.74
N LYS A 322 -10.98 -10.32 -1.20
CA LYS A 322 -9.71 -9.59 -1.04
C LYS A 322 -9.50 -9.20 0.42
N PRO A 323 -8.25 -9.02 0.86
CA PRO A 323 -7.97 -8.47 2.18
C PRO A 323 -8.50 -7.04 2.31
N LEU A 324 -8.82 -6.66 3.53
CA LEU A 324 -9.16 -5.33 3.97
C LEU A 324 -8.11 -4.84 4.96
N LEU A 325 -7.61 -3.63 4.74
CA LEU A 325 -6.78 -2.89 5.68
C LEU A 325 -7.53 -1.63 6.14
N VAL A 326 -7.64 -1.41 7.45
CA VAL A 326 -8.06 -0.10 7.98
C VAL A 326 -6.85 0.82 7.91
N ALA A 327 -6.67 1.49 6.77
CA ALA A 327 -5.43 2.19 6.40
C ALA A 327 -5.25 3.53 7.14
N GLU A 328 -6.33 4.12 7.64
CA GLU A 328 -6.28 5.24 8.58
C GLU A 328 -7.41 5.13 9.60
N PHE A 329 -7.10 5.45 10.86
CA PHE A 329 -8.09 5.70 11.90
C PHE A 329 -7.47 6.52 13.02
N GLY A 330 -8.27 7.33 13.71
CA GLY A 330 -7.77 8.14 14.81
C GLY A 330 -8.88 8.88 15.56
N LYS A 331 -8.49 9.55 16.65
CA LYS A 331 -9.36 10.45 17.44
C LYS A 331 -8.59 11.73 17.77
N SER A 332 -9.03 12.85 17.23
CA SER A 332 -8.32 14.12 17.41
C SER A 332 -8.46 14.64 18.84
N SER A 333 -7.36 15.10 19.42
CA SER A 333 -7.34 15.88 20.67
C SER A 333 -7.99 17.26 20.51
N ARG A 334 -8.18 17.71 19.27
CA ARG A 334 -8.86 18.98 18.93
C ARG A 334 -10.38 18.82 18.84
N SER A 335 -10.89 17.60 18.82
CA SER A 335 -12.33 17.34 18.75
C SER A 335 -13.01 17.69 20.08
N SER A 336 -14.19 18.30 20.01
CA SER A 336 -15.00 18.60 21.20
C SER A 336 -15.32 17.32 21.97
N GLY A 337 -15.17 17.34 23.29
CA GLY A 337 -15.38 16.15 24.13
C GLY A 337 -14.25 15.11 24.05
N PHE A 338 -13.08 15.47 23.53
CA PHE A 338 -11.92 14.57 23.54
C PHE A 338 -11.58 14.10 24.95
N SER A 339 -11.29 12.80 25.07
CA SER A 339 -10.64 12.20 26.22
C SER A 339 -9.70 11.09 25.75
N THR A 340 -8.62 10.86 26.51
CA THR A 340 -7.72 9.73 26.25
C THR A 340 -8.46 8.40 26.31
N ALA A 341 -9.43 8.25 27.22
CA ALA A 341 -10.28 7.07 27.30
C ALA A 341 -11.11 6.85 26.03
N GLY A 342 -11.65 7.91 25.42
CA GLY A 342 -12.38 7.84 24.15
C GLY A 342 -11.48 7.47 22.97
N ARG A 343 -10.24 8.00 22.92
CA ARG A 343 -9.23 7.57 21.95
C ARG A 343 -8.90 6.07 22.13
N ASP A 344 -8.65 5.65 23.35
CA ASP A 344 -8.32 4.26 23.69
C ASP A 344 -9.46 3.29 23.36
N ALA A 345 -10.72 3.71 23.56
CA ALA A 345 -11.92 2.95 23.18
C ALA A 345 -12.04 2.81 21.66
N LEU A 346 -11.79 3.88 20.90
CA LEU A 346 -11.75 3.85 19.43
C LEU A 346 -10.67 2.88 18.94
N TYR A 347 -9.45 2.98 19.46
CA TYR A 347 -8.34 2.09 19.10
C TYR A 347 -8.64 0.63 19.42
N SER A 348 -9.18 0.37 20.62
CA SER A 348 -9.55 -0.99 21.02
C SER A 348 -10.63 -1.58 20.10
N THR A 349 -11.61 -0.78 19.69
CA THR A 349 -12.70 -1.22 18.78
C THR A 349 -12.16 -1.63 17.41
N VAL A 350 -11.28 -0.82 16.81
CA VAL A 350 -10.64 -1.16 15.53
C VAL A 350 -9.79 -2.43 15.66
N TYR A 351 -8.96 -2.50 16.70
CA TYR A 351 -8.07 -3.64 16.92
C TYR A 351 -8.80 -4.94 17.26
N ASP A 352 -9.91 -4.88 18.00
CA ASP A 352 -10.73 -6.04 18.28
C ASP A 352 -11.46 -6.53 17.02
N ALA A 353 -11.88 -5.63 16.12
CA ALA A 353 -12.44 -6.03 14.82
C ALA A 353 -11.40 -6.76 13.94
N VAL A 354 -10.19 -6.22 13.85
CA VAL A 354 -9.06 -6.87 13.14
C VAL A 354 -8.73 -8.23 13.76
N TYR A 355 -8.57 -8.28 15.09
CA TYR A 355 -8.20 -9.52 15.78
C TYR A 355 -9.29 -10.60 15.64
N SER A 356 -10.57 -10.23 15.81
CA SER A 356 -11.69 -11.16 15.64
C SER A 356 -11.76 -11.70 14.21
N SER A 357 -11.51 -10.86 13.21
CA SER A 357 -11.43 -11.30 11.81
C SER A 357 -10.26 -12.26 11.60
N ALA A 358 -9.06 -11.93 12.11
CA ALA A 358 -7.87 -12.76 12.01
C ALA A 358 -8.06 -14.16 12.62
N GLN A 359 -8.72 -14.25 13.79
CA GLN A 359 -8.98 -15.53 14.46
C GLN A 359 -9.79 -16.53 13.63
N VAL A 360 -10.63 -16.04 12.73
CA VAL A 360 -11.46 -16.88 11.84
C VAL A 360 -10.97 -16.89 10.40
N GLY A 361 -9.80 -16.31 10.11
CA GLY A 361 -9.25 -16.19 8.76
C GLY A 361 -10.06 -15.28 7.83
N GLY A 362 -10.76 -14.29 8.39
CA GLY A 362 -11.56 -13.29 7.68
C GLY A 362 -10.72 -12.23 6.95
N SER A 363 -11.40 -11.30 6.28
CA SER A 363 -10.75 -10.33 5.40
C SER A 363 -10.14 -9.12 6.09
N CYS A 364 -10.57 -8.74 7.30
CA CYS A 364 -9.99 -7.58 7.99
C CYS A 364 -8.64 -7.97 8.58
N ALA A 365 -7.59 -7.74 7.79
CA ALA A 365 -6.27 -8.34 7.98
C ALA A 365 -5.25 -7.36 8.60
N GLY A 366 -5.68 -6.16 8.97
CA GLY A 366 -4.82 -5.23 9.70
C GLY A 366 -5.39 -3.83 9.84
N ALA A 367 -4.64 -3.00 10.55
CA ALA A 367 -4.94 -1.57 10.68
C ALA A 367 -3.65 -0.73 10.85
N THR A 368 -3.70 0.51 10.40
CA THR A 368 -2.66 1.53 10.56
C THR A 368 -3.27 2.82 11.11
N PHE A 369 -2.90 3.22 12.33
CA PHE A 369 -3.47 4.42 12.94
C PHE A 369 -2.89 5.70 12.36
N TRP A 370 -3.67 6.78 12.35
CA TRP A 370 -3.21 8.14 12.09
C TRP A 370 -3.05 8.86 13.44
N GLN A 371 -1.85 9.28 13.84
CA GLN A 371 -0.54 9.05 13.21
C GLN A 371 0.59 8.94 14.24
N LEU A 372 1.68 8.26 13.90
CA LEU A 372 2.87 8.19 14.76
C LEU A 372 3.68 9.47 14.62
N MET A 373 4.04 10.06 15.75
CA MET A 373 5.07 11.10 15.84
C MET A 373 6.09 10.73 16.90
N VAL A 374 7.28 11.34 16.81
CA VAL A 374 8.30 11.27 17.85
C VAL A 374 8.42 12.62 18.54
N GLU A 375 9.11 12.66 19.67
CA GLU A 375 9.33 13.88 20.45
C GLU A 375 10.00 14.99 19.62
N GLY A 376 9.67 16.26 19.93
CA GLY A 376 10.23 17.44 19.28
C GLY A 376 9.65 17.71 17.88
N MET A 377 8.39 17.34 17.64
CA MET A 377 7.65 17.54 16.38
C MET A 377 6.36 18.35 16.58
N ASP A 378 6.27 19.15 17.64
CA ASP A 378 5.04 19.85 18.05
C ASP A 378 4.43 20.74 16.96
N ASN A 379 5.27 21.29 16.08
CA ASN A 379 4.84 22.12 14.95
C ASN A 379 4.08 21.37 13.85
N MET A 380 4.11 20.03 13.85
CA MET A 380 3.40 19.21 12.87
C MET A 380 2.22 18.45 13.46
N LYS A 381 1.97 18.59 14.77
CA LYS A 381 0.82 17.97 15.46
C LYS A 381 -0.48 18.47 14.83
N ASP A 382 -1.37 17.55 14.45
CA ASP A 382 -2.68 17.83 13.87
C ASP A 382 -3.84 17.48 14.83
N GLY A 383 -3.50 17.00 16.02
CA GLY A 383 -4.39 16.52 17.06
C GLY A 383 -4.55 15.00 17.08
N TYR A 384 -4.15 14.30 16.02
CA TYR A 384 -4.23 12.84 15.95
C TYR A 384 -2.94 12.14 16.34
N GLU A 385 -1.86 12.89 16.53
CA GLU A 385 -0.56 12.32 16.90
C GLU A 385 -0.66 11.39 18.12
N VAL A 386 0.07 10.29 18.00
CA VAL A 386 0.44 9.41 19.11
C VAL A 386 1.95 9.49 19.23
N VAL A 387 2.43 10.23 20.22
CA VAL A 387 3.81 10.15 20.70
C VAL A 387 3.83 9.12 21.82
N MET A 388 4.59 8.04 21.66
CA MET A 388 4.50 6.85 22.53
C MET A 388 4.73 7.15 24.02
N SER A 389 5.64 8.09 24.32
CA SER A 389 5.94 8.55 25.68
C SER A 389 4.84 9.45 26.27
N GLU A 390 4.14 10.21 25.44
CA GLU A 390 3.05 11.12 25.85
C GLU A 390 1.70 10.39 25.97
N CYS A 391 1.52 9.27 25.27
CA CYS A 391 0.28 8.51 25.19
C CYS A 391 0.43 7.05 25.70
N PRO A 392 0.85 6.81 26.96
CA PRO A 392 1.24 5.47 27.42
C PRO A 392 0.11 4.43 27.38
N SER A 393 -1.14 4.84 27.61
CA SER A 393 -2.30 3.93 27.54
C SER A 393 -2.59 3.48 26.11
N THR A 394 -2.61 4.43 25.16
CA THR A 394 -2.76 4.13 23.72
C THR A 394 -1.59 3.28 23.21
N ALA A 395 -0.36 3.60 23.63
CA ALA A 395 0.84 2.83 23.30
C ALA A 395 0.76 1.37 23.80
N ALA A 396 0.23 1.16 25.01
CA ALA A 396 0.00 -0.18 25.55
C ALA A 396 -1.05 -0.96 24.76
N ILE A 397 -2.11 -0.30 24.28
CA ILE A 397 -3.15 -0.89 23.41
C ILE A 397 -2.53 -1.35 22.09
N ILE A 398 -1.74 -0.49 21.44
CA ILE A 398 -1.01 -0.80 20.20
C ILE A 398 -0.11 -2.02 20.39
N SER A 399 0.73 -2.02 21.44
CA SER A 399 1.64 -3.13 21.74
C SER A 399 0.89 -4.43 22.03
N ARG A 400 -0.23 -4.35 22.76
CA ARG A 400 -1.08 -5.51 23.05
C ARG A 400 -1.70 -6.10 21.78
N GLN A 401 -2.09 -5.26 20.82
CA GLN A 401 -2.61 -5.75 19.54
C GLN A 401 -1.55 -6.54 18.77
N SER A 402 -0.33 -6.01 18.66
CA SER A 402 0.79 -6.71 18.02
C SER A 402 1.02 -8.10 18.63
N ARG A 403 1.01 -8.18 19.97
CA ARG A 403 1.15 -9.46 20.70
C ARG A 403 -0.02 -10.41 20.45
N ARG A 404 -1.25 -9.92 20.36
CA ARG A 404 -2.42 -10.78 20.10
C ARG A 404 -2.37 -11.33 18.67
N LEU A 405 -2.08 -10.50 17.68
CA LEU A 405 -1.98 -10.93 16.28
C LEU A 405 -0.87 -11.97 16.05
N SER A 406 0.26 -11.89 16.77
CA SER A 406 1.32 -12.89 16.67
C SER A 406 0.95 -14.25 17.25
N THR A 407 -0.11 -14.34 18.06
CA THR A 407 -0.62 -15.59 18.63
C THR A 407 -1.74 -16.23 17.80
N VAL A 408 -2.22 -15.57 16.74
CA VAL A 408 -3.27 -16.13 15.87
C VAL A 408 -2.73 -17.41 15.21
N PRO A 409 -3.38 -18.59 15.40
CA PRO A 409 -2.86 -19.85 14.91
C PRO A 409 -2.70 -19.85 13.38
N VAL A 410 -1.63 -20.50 12.91
CA VAL A 410 -1.32 -20.68 11.48
C VAL A 410 -2.21 -21.76 10.82
N ASN A 411 -3.19 -22.31 11.54
CA ASN A 411 -3.94 -23.49 11.11
C ASN A 411 -4.74 -23.24 9.82
N SER A 412 -4.48 -24.11 8.83
CA SER A 412 -5.19 -24.36 7.57
C SER A 412 -5.01 -23.35 6.42
N ILE A 413 -3.86 -23.44 5.75
CA ILE A 413 -3.80 -23.26 4.29
C ILE A 413 -3.72 -24.66 3.68
N ASN A 414 -4.84 -25.41 3.71
CA ASN A 414 -4.99 -26.59 2.85
C ASN A 414 -5.61 -26.10 1.54
N GLY A 415 -4.80 -25.93 0.50
CA GLY A 415 -5.31 -25.72 -0.86
C GLY A 415 -4.60 -24.71 -1.75
N VAL A 416 -3.27 -24.51 -1.64
CA VAL A 416 -2.53 -23.81 -2.70
C VAL A 416 -1.99 -24.87 -3.68
N PRO A 417 -2.45 -24.90 -4.94
CA PRO A 417 -1.73 -25.61 -5.99
C PRO A 417 -0.40 -24.88 -6.19
N THR A 418 0.71 -25.59 -6.02
CA THR A 418 2.01 -25.12 -6.46
C THR A 418 1.94 -24.91 -7.98
N VAL A 419 1.89 -23.66 -8.44
CA VAL A 419 2.08 -23.34 -9.86
C VAL A 419 3.57 -23.60 -10.17
N PRO A 420 3.92 -24.51 -11.08
CA PRO A 420 5.31 -24.69 -11.47
C PRO A 420 5.80 -23.40 -12.12
N SER A 421 6.98 -22.91 -11.70
CA SER A 421 7.67 -21.86 -12.44
C SER A 421 7.92 -22.37 -13.87
N SER A 422 7.64 -21.53 -14.86
CA SER A 422 7.69 -21.76 -16.32
C SER A 422 6.38 -22.04 -17.07
N ALA A 423 5.36 -21.20 -16.89
CA ALA A 423 4.37 -21.01 -17.96
C ALA A 423 4.91 -20.01 -19.00
N LYS A 424 5.50 -20.53 -20.09
CA LYS A 424 5.79 -19.74 -21.30
C LYS A 424 4.46 -19.31 -21.90
N PHE A 425 4.22 -17.99 -21.98
CA PHE A 425 3.11 -17.44 -22.77
C PHE A 425 3.23 -17.89 -24.23
N PRO A 426 2.19 -18.50 -24.84
CA PRO A 426 2.24 -18.82 -26.25
C PRO A 426 2.19 -17.53 -27.07
N LYS A 427 3.17 -17.35 -27.95
CA LYS A 427 3.18 -16.31 -28.99
C LYS A 427 1.89 -16.44 -29.81
N ARG A 428 1.06 -15.39 -29.83
CA ARG A 428 -0.06 -15.26 -30.78
C ARG A 428 0.51 -15.32 -32.20
N LYS A 429 0.19 -16.39 -32.93
CA LYS A 429 0.32 -16.44 -34.39
C LYS A 429 -0.76 -15.55 -35.00
N GLY A 430 -0.36 -14.73 -35.97
CA GLY A 430 -1.23 -13.82 -36.70
C GLY A 430 -2.39 -14.55 -37.38
N MET A 431 -3.56 -13.92 -37.31
CA MET A 431 -4.74 -14.37 -38.03
C MET A 431 -4.86 -13.52 -39.29
N SER A 432 -4.65 -14.18 -40.43
CA SER A 432 -4.81 -13.65 -41.77
C SER A 432 -6.29 -13.36 -42.03
N MET A 433 -6.57 -12.20 -42.63
CA MET A 433 -7.81 -11.97 -43.35
C MET A 433 -7.86 -12.89 -44.58
N ASN A 434 -9.03 -13.47 -44.88
CA ASN A 434 -9.66 -13.45 -46.20
C ASN A 434 -11.03 -14.17 -46.21
N ASN A 435 -12.03 -13.38 -46.63
CA ASN A 435 -13.22 -13.66 -47.44
C ASN A 435 -13.90 -15.04 -47.42
N VAL A 436 -15.20 -15.07 -47.11
CA VAL A 436 -16.27 -15.63 -47.98
C VAL A 436 -17.58 -14.83 -47.78
N THR A 437 -18.31 -14.74 -48.88
CA THR A 437 -19.40 -13.88 -49.35
C THR A 437 -20.82 -14.14 -48.83
N SER A 438 -21.62 -13.06 -48.85
CA SER A 438 -23.07 -12.90 -49.11
C SER A 438 -24.06 -14.08 -49.01
N SER A 439 -25.15 -13.85 -48.26
CA SER A 439 -26.52 -14.09 -48.76
C SER A 439 -27.52 -13.17 -48.05
N ALA A 440 -28.45 -12.62 -48.83
CA ALA A 440 -29.48 -11.66 -48.45
C ALA A 440 -30.77 -12.29 -47.89
N ALA A 441 -31.73 -11.42 -47.56
CA ALA A 441 -33.13 -11.64 -47.14
C ALA A 441 -33.33 -11.88 -45.63
N SER A 442 -34.29 -11.30 -44.92
CA SER A 442 -35.43 -10.43 -45.24
C SER A 442 -35.96 -9.83 -43.94
N THR A 443 -36.40 -8.57 -43.97
CA THR A 443 -37.25 -7.92 -42.98
C THR A 443 -38.60 -8.66 -42.82
N PRO A 444 -39.25 -8.53 -41.66
CA PRO A 444 -40.48 -7.75 -41.66
C PRO A 444 -40.59 -6.77 -40.47
N LYS A 445 -41.10 -5.59 -40.79
CA LYS A 445 -41.75 -4.65 -39.87
C LYS A 445 -43.11 -5.22 -39.45
N VAL A 446 -43.64 -4.77 -38.30
CA VAL A 446 -44.89 -3.97 -38.17
C VAL A 446 -45.71 -4.29 -36.89
N LYS A 447 -45.92 -3.22 -36.09
CA LYS A 447 -47.04 -2.84 -35.19
C LYS A 447 -47.28 -3.70 -33.93
N THR A 448 -47.63 -3.11 -32.79
CA THR A 448 -48.30 -1.81 -32.50
C THR A 448 -47.57 -1.00 -31.45
#